data_AF-A0A3M2ZUL7-F1
#
_entry.id   AF-A0A3M2ZUL7-F1
#
_cell.length_a   1.000
_cell.length_b   1.000
_cell.length_c   1.000
_cell.angle_alpha   90.00
_cell.angle_beta   90.00
_cell.angle_gamma   90.00
#
_symmetry.space_group_name_H-M   'P 1'
#
loop_
_entity.id
_entity.type
_entity.pdbx_description
1 polymer ?
#
loop_
_entity_poly.entity_id
_entity_poly.type
_entity_poly.pdbx_seq_one_letter_code
_entity_poly.pdbx_strand_id
1 'polypeptide(L)' 'YQGELYRFDLDPELAAKVRAFNARNGLTLFMTMTATLAVLLYRYSGQNDLRIGAPVANRIRPESEGLIGAFLNTQVLRV' A
#
# COMPACT_ATOMS: atom_id res chain seq x y z
N TYR A 1 8.08 13.23 20.18
CA TYR A 1 8.61 13.12 18.80
C TYR A 1 7.77 13.99 17.89
N GLN A 2 8.39 14.89 17.12
CA GLN A 2 7.71 15.57 16.01
C GLN A 2 7.93 14.70 14.77
N GLY A 3 6.86 14.31 14.09
CA GLY A 3 6.95 13.55 12.84
C GLY A 3 7.44 14.44 11.70
N GLU A 4 8.08 13.83 10.71
CA GLU A 4 8.50 14.49 9.46
C GLU A 4 7.86 13.77 8.27
N LEU A 5 7.54 14.52 7.21
CA LEU A 5 6.96 13.99 5.99
C LEU A 5 7.94 14.12 4.83
N TYR A 6 8.48 13.00 4.38
CA TYR A 6 9.27 12.92 3.16
C TYR A 6 8.38 12.55 1.97
N ARG A 7 8.30 13.43 0.97
CA ARG A 7 7.55 13.21 -0.27
C ARG A 7 8.52 12.91 -1.41
N PHE A 8 8.17 11.93 -2.21
CA PHE A 8 8.86 11.61 -3.45
C PHE A 8 7.85 11.14 -4.48
N ASP A 9 8.19 11.33 -5.75
CA ASP A 9 7.40 10.86 -6.88
C ASP A 9 8.16 9.77 -7.61
N LEU A 10 7.42 8.85 -8.22
CA LEU A 10 8.00 7.91 -9.18
C LEU A 10 8.14 8.62 -10.52
N ASP A 11 9.30 8.43 -11.15
CA ASP A 11 9.50 8.83 -12.53
C ASP A 11 8.34 8.30 -13.42
N PRO A 12 7.78 9.11 -14.34
CA PRO A 12 6.63 8.71 -15.15
C PRO A 12 6.87 7.44 -15.99
N GLU A 13 8.09 7.24 -16.49
CA GLU A 13 8.45 6.05 -17.25
C GLU A 13 8.46 4.81 -16.34
N LEU A 14 9.00 4.94 -15.13
CA LEU A 14 8.95 3.88 -14.13
C LEU A 14 7.50 3.54 -13.74
N ALA A 15 6.67 4.56 -13.50
CA ALA A 15 5.25 4.36 -13.18
C ALA A 15 4.51 3.63 -14.31
N ALA A 16 4.78 3.97 -15.56
CA ALA A 16 4.23 3.28 -16.73
C ALA A 16 4.68 1.80 -16.79
N LYS A 17 5.97 1.53 -16.56
CA LYS A 17 6.51 0.16 -16.51
C LYS A 17 5.86 -0.68 -15.41
N VAL A 18 5.64 -0.11 -14.23
CA VAL A 18 4.95 -0.78 -13.12
C VAL A 18 3.50 -1.09 -13.49
N ARG A 19 2.77 -0.14 -14.10
CA ARG A 19 1.38 -0.39 -14.55
C ARG A 19 1.32 -1.50 -15.60
N ALA A 20 2.24 -1.50 -16.56
CA ALA A 20 2.32 -2.55 -17.57
C ALA A 20 2.68 -3.92 -16.96
N PHE A 21 3.60 -3.96 -16.00
CA PHE A 21 3.91 -5.17 -15.25
C PHE A 21 2.67 -5.70 -14.52
N ASN A 22 1.93 -4.82 -13.83
CA ASN A 22 0.71 -5.21 -13.12
C ASN A 22 -0.35 -5.78 -14.06
N ALA A 23 -0.60 -5.10 -15.19
CA ALA A 23 -1.58 -5.55 -16.19
C ALA A 23 -1.24 -6.93 -16.76
N ARG A 24 0.05 -7.18 -17.07
CA ARG A 24 0.50 -8.49 -17.60
C ARG A 24 0.37 -9.64 -16.59
N ASN A 25 0.45 -9.34 -15.30
CA ASN A 25 0.45 -10.35 -14.24
C ASN A 25 -0.88 -10.40 -13.45
N GLY A 26 -1.89 -9.62 -13.83
CA GLY A 26 -3.16 -9.56 -13.10
C GLY A 26 -3.04 -9.00 -11.68
N LEU A 27 -2.08 -8.11 -11.44
CA LEU A 27 -1.81 -7.53 -10.11
C LEU A 27 -2.44 -6.16 -9.95
N THR A 28 -2.77 -5.80 -8.71
CA THR A 28 -3.12 -4.41 -8.36
C THR A 28 -1.87 -3.59 -8.06
N LEU A 29 -1.94 -2.27 -8.22
CA LEU A 29 -0.83 -1.39 -7.82
C LEU A 29 -0.54 -1.52 -6.31
N PHE A 30 -1.57 -1.70 -5.49
CA PHE A 30 -1.45 -1.93 -4.05
C PHE A 30 -0.56 -3.14 -3.73
N MET A 31 -0.78 -4.28 -4.41
CA MET A 31 0.03 -5.49 -4.22
C MET A 31 1.51 -5.22 -4.52
N THR A 32 1.81 -4.62 -5.66
CA THR A 32 3.19 -4.36 -6.10
C THR A 32 3.91 -3.34 -5.21
N MET A 33 3.23 -2.28 -4.78
CA MET A 33 3.82 -1.29 -3.87
C MET A 33 4.03 -1.87 -2.47
N THR A 34 3.10 -2.68 -1.97
CA THR A 34 3.25 -3.37 -0.67
C THR A 34 4.42 -4.35 -0.71
N ALA A 35 4.56 -5.13 -1.78
CA ALA A 35 5.70 -6.03 -1.96
C ALA A 35 7.02 -5.26 -2.04
N THR A 36 7.04 -4.12 -2.74
CA THR A 36 8.23 -3.26 -2.82
C THR A 36 8.63 -2.73 -1.45
N LEU A 37 7.67 -2.29 -0.63
CA LEU A 37 7.91 -1.86 0.74
C LEU A 37 8.44 -3.02 1.61
N ALA A 38 7.85 -4.21 1.51
CA ALA A 38 8.31 -5.39 2.23
C ALA A 38 9.77 -5.75 1.88
N VAL A 39 10.12 -5.74 0.59
CA VAL A 39 11.50 -5.96 0.11
C VAL A 39 12.45 -4.89 0.65
N LEU A 40 12.04 -3.62 0.64
CA LEU A 40 12.85 -2.52 1.19
C LEU A 40 13.12 -2.73 2.69
N LEU A 41 12.08 -3.04 3.45
CA LEU A 41 12.19 -3.30 4.89
C LEU A 41 13.04 -4.54 5.18
N TYR A 42 12.90 -5.61 4.41
CA TYR A 42 13.79 -6.78 4.49
C TYR A 42 15.25 -6.36 4.27
N ARG A 43 15.54 -5.57 3.24
CA ARG A 43 16.92 -5.11 2.96
C ARG A 43 17.52 -4.27 4.07
N TYR A 44 16.71 -3.52 4.81
CA TYR A 44 17.19 -2.71 5.94
C TYR A 44 17.24 -3.45 7.28
N SER A 45 16.38 -4.45 7.49
CA SER A 45 16.22 -5.11 8.79
C SER A 45 16.74 -6.56 8.83
N GLY A 46 16.87 -7.23 7.69
CA GLY A 46 17.12 -8.66 7.58
C GLY A 46 15.94 -9.55 8.02
N GLN A 47 14.78 -8.98 8.33
CA GLN A 47 13.63 -9.72 8.82
C GLN A 47 12.80 -10.31 7.68
N ASN A 48 12.49 -11.61 7.80
CA ASN A 48 11.70 -12.38 6.82
C ASN A 48 10.21 -12.52 7.21
N ASP A 49 9.78 -11.91 8.32
CA ASP A 49 8.39 -11.92 8.79
C ASP A 49 8.00 -10.50 9.21
N LEU A 50 7.35 -9.78 8.30
CA LEU A 50 7.02 -8.37 8.43
C LEU A 50 5.51 -8.20 8.65
N ARG A 51 5.16 -7.24 9.51
CA ARG A 51 3.77 -6.81 9.74
C ARG A 51 3.58 -5.40 9.20
N ILE A 52 2.75 -5.26 8.17
CA ILE A 52 2.47 -3.98 7.52
C ILE A 52 0.99 -3.62 7.72
N GLY A 53 0.71 -2.48 8.34
CA GLY A 53 -0.65 -1.97 8.49
C GLY A 53 -1.13 -1.30 7.19
N ALA A 54 -2.30 -1.72 6.70
CA ALA A 54 -2.95 -1.16 5.52
C ALA A 54 -4.33 -0.61 5.89
N PRO A 55 -4.56 0.70 5.75
CA PRO A 55 -5.88 1.29 5.98
C PRO A 55 -6.84 0.88 4.86
N VAL A 56 -8.01 0.37 5.23
CA VAL A 56 -9.09 -0.06 4.32
C VAL A 56 -10.35 0.74 4.64
N ALA A 57 -11.01 1.27 3.62
CA ALA A 57 -12.15 2.19 3.77
C ALA A 57 -13.32 1.61 4.58
N ASN A 58 -13.53 0.28 4.52
CA ASN A 58 -14.55 -0.47 5.27
C ASN A 58 -15.98 0.13 5.14
N ARG A 59 -16.31 0.62 3.94
CA ARG A 59 -17.64 1.06 3.51
C ARG A 59 -18.29 -0.02 2.67
N ILE A 60 -18.69 -1.13 3.31
CA ILE A 60 -19.13 -2.36 2.63
C ILE A 60 -20.62 -2.28 2.23
N ARG A 61 -21.38 -1.34 2.82
CA ARG A 61 -22.80 -1.16 2.55
C ARG A 61 -23.05 0.14 1.78
N PRO A 62 -23.94 0.18 0.77
CA PRO A 62 -24.21 1.38 -0.03
C PRO A 62 -24.59 2.60 0.81
N GLU A 63 -25.33 2.41 1.90
CA GLU A 63 -25.77 3.48 2.81
C GLU A 63 -24.59 4.19 3.50
N SER A 64 -23.43 3.54 3.56
CA SER A 64 -22.22 4.07 4.18
C SER A 64 -21.29 4.79 3.20
N GLU A 65 -21.50 4.73 1.89
CA GLU A 65 -20.56 5.28 0.90
C GLU A 65 -20.45 6.82 0.98
N GLY A 66 -21.58 7.51 1.16
CA GLY A 66 -21.65 8.97 1.18
C GLY A 66 -21.53 9.64 2.55
N LEU A 67 -21.39 8.87 3.63
CA LEU A 67 -21.42 9.41 5.00
C LEU A 67 -20.08 10.03 5.41
N ILE A 68 -20.13 11.20 6.06
CA ILE A 68 -18.98 11.79 6.73
C ILE A 68 -18.77 11.05 8.07
N GLY A 69 -17.60 10.45 8.27
CA GLY A 69 -17.28 9.69 9.49
C GLY A 69 -16.03 8.82 9.37
N ALA A 70 -15.56 8.30 10.50
CA ALA A 70 -14.38 7.44 10.59
C ALA A 70 -14.75 5.96 10.37
N PHE A 71 -14.80 5.54 9.12
CA PHE A 71 -15.10 4.15 8.74
C PHE A 71 -13.86 3.29 8.54
N LEU A 72 -12.67 3.90 8.41
CA LEU A 72 -11.43 3.19 8.12
C LEU A 72 -11.12 2.10 9.17
N ASN A 73 -10.72 0.94 8.68
CA ASN A 73 -10.15 -0.13 9.48
C ASN A 73 -8.73 -0.44 9.01
N THR A 74 -7.80 -0.63 9.95
CA THR A 74 -6.44 -1.04 9.64
C THR A 74 -6.36 -2.56 9.62
N GLN A 75 -6.04 -3.13 8.46
CA GLN A 75 -5.73 -4.55 8.34
C GLN A 75 -4.21 -4.75 8.42
N VAL A 76 -3.77 -5.75 9.17
CA VAL A 76 -2.35 -6.10 9.26
C VAL A 76 -2.04 -7.19 8.24
N LEU A 77 -1.19 -6.86 7.28
CA LEU A 77 -0.63 -7.81 6.34
C LEU A 77 0.60 -8.45 6.98
N ARG A 78 0.65 -9.78 6.96
CA ARG A 78 1.85 -10.55 7.32
C ARG A 78 2.49 -11.05 6.04
N VAL A 79 3.70 -10.58 5.76
CA VAL A 79 4.47 -10.83 4.51
C VAL A 79 5.87 -11.30 4.82
#